data_AF-A0A7C5U236-F1
#
_entry.id   AF-A0A7C5U236-F1
#
_cell.length_a   1.000
_cell.length_b   1.000
_cell.length_c   1.000
_cell.angle_alpha   90.00
_cell.angle_beta   90.00
_cell.angle_gamma   90.00
#
_symmetry.space_group_name_H-M   'P 1'
#
loop_
_entity.id
_entity.type
_entity.pdbx_description
1 polymer ?
#
loop_
_entity_poly.entity_id
_entity_poly.type
_entity_poly.pdbx_seq_one_letter_code
_entity_poly.pdbx_strand_id
1 'polypeptide(L)' 'MRRHVRRIQFTGRSSYIVTLPKSWVLLHGLKERDQVLIEERGSVLVIKPLKVPE' A
#
# COMPACT_ATOMS: atom_id res chain seq x y z
N MET A 1 -2.99 11.63 13.43
CA MET A 1 -3.33 11.02 12.12
C MET A 1 -2.39 11.60 11.06
N ARG A 2 -1.48 10.80 10.48
CA ARG A 2 -0.60 11.28 9.39
C ARG A 2 -1.30 11.00 8.05
N ARG A 3 -1.46 12.02 7.22
CA ARG A 3 -2.06 11.90 5.87
C ARG A 3 -0.98 12.18 4.83
N HIS A 4 -0.98 11.41 3.76
CA HIS A 4 -0.09 11.62 2.62
C HIS A 4 -0.89 11.65 1.34
N VAL A 5 -0.65 12.63 0.49
CA VAL A 5 -1.19 12.66 -0.87
C VAL A 5 -0.11 12.12 -1.81
N ARG A 6 -0.51 11.19 -2.67
CA ARG A 6 0.36 10.55 -3.66
C ARG A 6 -0.38 10.47 -4.99
N ARG A 7 0.36 10.67 -6.07
CA ARG A 7 -0.14 10.45 -7.43
C ARG A 7 0.01 8.97 -7.77
N ILE A 8 -1.02 8.38 -8.35
CA ILE A 8 -0.92 7.05 -8.96
C ILE A 8 -0.13 7.14 -10.26
N GLN A 9 0.71 6.15 -10.51
CA GLN A 9 1.53 6.03 -11.70
C GLN A 9 0.97 4.94 -12.59
N PHE A 10 0.77 5.23 -13.86
CA PHE A 10 0.38 4.22 -14.84
C PHE A 10 1.58 3.37 -15.23
N THR A 11 1.44 2.06 -15.26
CA THR A 11 2.54 1.14 -15.56
C THR A 11 2.70 0.82 -17.04
N GLY A 12 1.83 1.35 -17.92
CA GLY A 12 1.81 0.99 -19.34
C GLY A 12 1.08 -0.33 -19.63
N ARG A 13 0.47 -0.96 -18.62
CA ARG A 13 -0.29 -2.22 -18.73
C ARG A 13 -1.66 -2.07 -18.03
N SER A 14 -2.25 -3.17 -17.58
CA SER A 14 -3.52 -3.18 -16.83
C SER A 14 -3.38 -2.78 -15.34
N SER A 15 -2.33 -2.05 -14.95
CA SER A 15 -2.09 -1.75 -13.54
C SER A 15 -1.58 -0.33 -13.29
N TYR A 16 -1.73 0.10 -12.04
CA TYR A 16 -1.22 1.35 -11.51
C TYR A 16 -0.35 1.07 -10.29
N ILE A 17 0.59 1.98 -10.00
CA ILE A 17 1.44 1.95 -8.81
C ILE A 17 1.15 3.18 -7.96
N VAL A 18 1.13 3.01 -6.64
CA VAL A 18 1.18 4.11 -5.67
C VAL A 18 2.34 3.88 -4.70
N THR A 19 3.09 4.93 -4.38
CA THR A 19 4.22 4.84 -3.47
C THR A 19 3.77 4.98 -2.02
N LEU A 20 4.09 3.98 -1.19
CA LEU A 20 3.82 4.05 0.24
C LEU A 20 4.86 4.94 0.95
N PRO A 21 4.46 5.76 1.94
CA PRO A 21 5.41 6.48 2.79
C PRO A 21 6.38 5.50 3.46
N LYS A 22 7.69 5.80 3.41
CA LYS A 22 8.73 4.97 4.05
C LYS A 22 8.42 4.68 5.52
N SER A 23 7.89 5.66 6.25
CA SER A 23 7.51 5.49 7.66
C SER A 23 6.41 4.45 7.87
N TRP A 24 5.47 4.30 6.92
CA TRP A 24 4.41 3.29 7.03
C TRP A 24 4.96 1.90 6.78
N VAL A 25 5.83 1.75 5.76
CA VAL A 25 6.52 0.49 5.47
C VAL A 25 7.27 0.00 6.72
N LEU A 26 8.07 0.88 7.34
CA LEU A 26 8.83 0.54 8.56
C LEU A 26 7.92 0.26 9.76
N LEU A 27 6.89 1.09 10.00
CA LEU A 27 5.97 0.92 11.13
C LEU A 27 5.22 -0.42 11.09
N HIS A 28 4.90 -0.89 9.89
CA HIS A 28 4.18 -2.15 9.68
C HIS A 28 5.11 -3.34 9.45
N GLY A 29 6.43 -3.18 9.63
CA GLY A 29 7.40 -4.27 9.46
C GLY A 29 7.46 -4.83 8.03
N LEU A 30 6.95 -4.10 7.05
CA LEU A 30 6.94 -4.51 5.65
C LEU A 30 8.36 -4.36 5.07
N LYS A 31 8.75 -5.31 4.23
CA LYS A 31 9.99 -5.24 3.44
C LYS A 31 9.71 -5.42 1.95
N GLU A 32 10.75 -5.23 1.15
CA GLU A 32 10.68 -5.49 -0.27
C GLU A 32 10.17 -6.91 -0.53
N ARG A 33 9.30 -7.07 -1.54
CA ARG A 33 8.69 -8.33 -1.97
C ARG A 33 7.64 -8.91 -1.01
N ASP A 34 7.36 -8.26 0.13
CA ASP A 34 6.20 -8.62 0.93
C ASP A 34 4.89 -8.35 0.17
N GLN A 35 3.91 -9.21 0.41
CA GLN A 35 2.58 -9.06 -0.16
C GLN A 35 1.69 -8.24 0.79
N VAL A 36 0.82 -7.43 0.18
CA VAL A 36 -0.24 -6.72 0.87
C VAL A 36 -1.58 -7.13 0.28
N LEU A 37 -2.62 -7.20 1.11
CA LEU A 37 -3.98 -7.31 0.61
C LEU A 37 -4.49 -5.92 0.24
N ILE A 38 -5.06 -5.79 -0.95
CA ILE A 38 -5.76 -4.60 -1.43
C ILE A 38 -7.23 -4.97 -1.57
N GLU A 39 -8.10 -4.26 -0.86
CA GLU A 39 -9.54 -4.51 -0.86
C GLU A 39 -10.32 -3.21 -1.05
N GLU A 40 -11.39 -3.28 -1.83
CA GLU A 40 -12.38 -2.21 -1.94
C GLU A 40 -13.39 -2.35 -0.80
N ARG A 41 -13.60 -1.27 -0.04
CA ARG A 41 -14.61 -1.20 1.03
C ARG A 41 -15.50 0.01 0.79
N GLY A 42 -16.55 -0.17 -0.02
CA GLY A 42 -17.42 0.94 -0.43
C GLY A 42 -16.63 1.94 -1.25
N SER A 43 -16.57 3.20 -0.81
CA SER A 43 -15.87 4.27 -1.53
C SER A 43 -14.37 4.39 -1.20
N VAL A 44 -13.79 3.46 -0.45
CA VAL A 44 -12.37 3.52 -0.04
C VAL A 44 -11.61 2.27 -0.43
N LEU A 45 -10.33 2.45 -0.80
CA LEU A 45 -9.37 1.37 -0.98
C LEU A 45 -8.59 1.19 0.32
N VAL A 46 -8.55 -0.05 0.81
CA VAL A 46 -7.79 -0.42 2.01
C VAL A 46 -6.61 -1.29 1.59
N ILE A 47 -5.43 -0.93 2.09
CA ILE A 47 -4.20 -1.71 1.93
C ILE A 47 -3.80 -2.19 3.32
N LYS A 48 -3.62 -3.50 3.49
CA LYS A 48 -3.17 -4.11 4.75
C LYS A 48 -2.07 -5.13 4.51
N PRO A 49 -1.10 -5.29 5.44
CA PRO A 49 -0.13 -6.38 5.38
C PRO A 49 -0.84 -7.74 5.23
N LEU A 50 -0.36 -8.60 4.32
CA LEU A 50 -0.91 -9.96 4.20
C LEU A 50 -0.37 -10.87 5.31
N LYS A 51 0.89 -10.68 5.68
CA LYS A 51 1.50 -11.32 6.84
C LYS A 51 1.39 -10.37 8.02
N VAL A 52 0.78 -10.82 9.11
CA VAL A 52 0.92 -10.15 10.41
C VAL A 52 2.36 -10.44 10.86
N PRO A 53 3.16 -9.43 11.23
CA PRO A 53 4.45 -9.70 11.86
C PRO A 53 4.22 -10.54 13.12
N GLU A 54 4.96 -11.64 13.28
CA GLU A 54 5.03 -12.38 14.56
C GLU A 54 5.49 -11.46 15.70
#